data_AF-Q4CUW6-F1
#
_entry.id   AF-Q4CUW6-F1
#
_cell.length_a   1.000
_cell.length_b   1.000
_cell.length_c   1.000
_cell.angle_alpha   90.00
_cell.angle_beta   90.00
_cell.angle_gamma   90.00
#
_symmetry.space_group_name_H-M   'P 1'
#
loop_
_entity.id
_entity.type
_entity.pdbx_description
1 polymer ?
#
loop_
_entity_poly.entity_id
_entity_poly.type
_entity_poly.pdbx_seq_one_letter_code
_entity_poly.pdbx_strand_id
1 'polypeptide(L)'
;MSFEFAFHDVSNDAIKHMTPSEALQKHLENAQLAHRVCVAKALKAEEAPVEKCALTWGEVLIRYQAWAEYRPPFQDSVAQSKYKKYWTKKRQAEDDKNPFK
;
A
#
# COMPACT_ATOMS: atom_id res chain seq x y z
N MET A 1 19.79 12.20 11.90
CA MET A 1 18.44 12.31 11.31
C MET A 1 17.46 11.69 12.30
N SER A 2 16.76 12.52 13.06
CA SER A 2 15.65 12.07 13.91
C SER A 2 14.49 11.70 12.98
N PHE A 3 14.21 10.41 12.81
CA PHE A 3 12.95 9.96 12.22
C PHE A 3 11.86 10.29 13.24
N GLU A 4 11.20 11.44 13.08
CA GLU A 4 9.92 11.69 13.73
C GLU A 4 8.94 10.67 13.18
N PHE A 5 8.61 9.66 13.99
CA PHE A 5 7.55 8.73 13.66
C PHE A 5 6.21 9.43 13.83
N ALA A 6 5.81 10.20 12.82
CA ALA A 6 4.52 10.85 12.76
C ALA A 6 3.45 9.86 12.29
N PHE A 7 2.29 9.88 12.96
CA PHE A 7 1.10 9.23 12.42
C PHE A 7 0.57 10.07 11.26
N HIS A 8 0.31 9.44 10.12
CA HIS A 8 -0.24 10.08 8.94
C HIS A 8 -1.77 10.00 8.93
N ASP A 9 -2.45 11.10 8.64
CA ASP A 9 -3.88 11.03 8.32
C ASP A 9 -4.05 10.34 6.95
N VAL A 10 -4.72 9.20 6.99
CA VAL A 10 -5.04 8.37 5.82
C VAL A 10 -6.55 8.20 5.63
N SER A 11 -7.34 9.14 6.17
CA SER A 11 -8.76 9.25 5.87
C SER A 11 -8.99 9.47 4.36
N ASN A 12 -10.19 9.13 3.87
CA ASN A 12 -10.55 9.31 2.46
C ASN A 12 -10.34 10.75 1.99
N ASP A 13 -10.61 11.74 2.84
CA ASP A 13 -10.42 13.16 2.53
C ASP A 13 -8.93 13.52 2.42
N ALA A 14 -8.08 12.98 3.30
CA ALA A 14 -6.65 13.19 3.25
C ALA A 14 -6.01 12.56 2.00
N ILE A 15 -6.35 11.31 1.69
CA ILE A 15 -5.72 10.58 0.59
C ILE A 15 -6.27 10.95 -0.80
N LYS A 16 -7.41 11.64 -0.87
CA LYS A 16 -8.07 12.02 -2.14
C LYS A 16 -7.14 12.76 -3.10
N HIS A 17 -6.20 13.53 -2.57
CA HIS A 17 -5.25 14.33 -3.34
C HIS A 17 -3.85 13.70 -3.44
N MET A 18 -3.64 12.52 -2.83
CA MET A 18 -2.38 11.81 -2.87
C MET A 18 -2.30 10.91 -4.09
N THR A 19 -1.08 10.66 -4.57
CA THR A 19 -0.87 9.57 -5.52
C THR A 19 -1.13 8.22 -4.82
N PRO A 20 -1.57 7.16 -5.53
CA PRO A 20 -1.78 5.86 -4.89
C PRO A 20 -0.52 5.31 -4.23
N SER A 21 0.66 5.54 -4.83
CA SER A 21 1.95 5.20 -4.22
C SER A 21 2.19 5.92 -2.89
N GLU A 22 1.85 7.20 -2.81
CA GLU A 22 2.01 7.99 -1.59
C GLU A 22 1.01 7.54 -0.51
N ALA A 23 -0.25 7.29 -0.88
CA ALA A 23 -1.26 6.78 0.03
C ALA A 23 -0.84 5.41 0.61
N LEU A 24 -0.38 4.48 -0.25
CA LEU A 24 0.12 3.17 0.18
C LEU A 24 1.34 3.27 1.10
N GLN A 25 2.27 4.18 0.80
CA GLN A 25 3.43 4.45 1.65
C GLN A 25 2.99 4.91 3.05
N LYS A 26 2.09 5.89 3.14
CA LYS A 26 1.59 6.41 4.42
C LYS A 26 0.81 5.37 5.22
N HIS A 27 0.01 4.52 4.56
CA HIS A 27 -0.64 3.37 5.21
C HIS A 27 0.38 2.40 5.81
N LEU A 28 1.45 2.09 5.07
CA LEU A 28 2.53 1.23 5.55
C LEU A 28 3.27 1.85 6.74
N GLU A 29 3.57 3.14 6.68
CA GLU A 29 4.24 3.88 7.78
C GLU A 29 3.40 3.88 9.05
N ASN A 30 2.07 4.09 8.94
CA ASN A 30 1.15 3.98 10.07
C ASN A 30 1.13 2.57 10.68
N ALA A 31 1.08 1.53 9.84
CA ALA A 31 1.12 0.14 10.31
C ALA A 31 2.43 -0.18 11.05
N GLN A 32 3.57 0.28 10.50
CA GLN A 32 4.88 0.12 11.12
C GLN A 32 4.97 0.86 12.46
N LEU A 33 4.42 2.08 12.55
CA LEU A 33 4.35 2.83 13.79
C LEU A 33 3.51 2.11 14.85
N ALA A 34 2.31 1.63 14.48
CA ALA A 34 1.45 0.87 15.37
C ALA A 34 2.14 -0.39 15.91
N HIS A 35 2.85 -1.12 15.05
CA HIS A 35 3.63 -2.29 15.44
C HIS A 35 4.77 -1.93 16.41
N ARG A 36 5.56 -0.89 16.11
CA ARG A 36 6.65 -0.42 17.00
C ARG A 36 6.11 -0.03 18.38
N VAL A 37 4.99 0.68 18.44
CA VAL A 37 4.33 1.06 19.70
C VAL A 37 3.84 -0.18 20.45
N CYS A 38 3.27 -1.17 19.76
CA CYS A 38 2.87 -2.43 20.37
C CYS A 38 4.07 -3.15 20.99
N VAL A 39 5.16 -3.32 20.24
CA VAL A 39 6.38 -4.01 20.70
C VAL A 39 6.97 -3.30 21.91
N ALA A 40 7.05 -1.96 21.88
CA ALA A 40 7.54 -1.19 23.03
C ALA A 40 6.68 -1.40 24.29
N LYS A 41 5.35 -1.48 24.14
CA LYS A 41 4.43 -1.76 25.25
C LYS A 41 4.58 -3.20 25.78
N ALA A 42 4.68 -4.19 24.89
CA ALA A 42 4.86 -5.60 25.26
C ALA A 42 6.17 -5.80 26.04
N LEU A 43 7.28 -5.23 25.53
CA LEU A 43 8.58 -5.28 26.20
C LEU A 43 8.56 -4.60 27.57
N LYS A 44 7.88 -3.46 27.71
CA LYS A 44 7.72 -2.78 29.00
C LYS A 44 6.88 -3.58 30.00
N ALA A 45 5.96 -4.41 29.51
CA ALA A 45 5.10 -5.27 30.32
C ALA A 45 5.68 -6.69 30.53
N GLU A 46 6.90 -6.96 30.05
CA GLU A 46 7.53 -8.29 30.07
C GLU A 46 6.67 -9.39 29.40
N GLU A 47 5.83 -9.01 28.44
CA GLU A 47 5.03 -9.92 27.62
C GLU A 47 5.79 -10.32 26.34
N ALA A 48 5.54 -11.52 25.82
CA ALA A 48 6.13 -11.97 24.55
C ALA A 48 5.61 -11.11 23.37
N PRO A 49 6.46 -10.34 22.66
CA PRO A 49 6.00 -9.44 21.60
C PRO A 49 5.35 -10.18 20.42
N VAL A 50 5.79 -11.40 20.14
CA VAL A 50 5.23 -12.24 19.07
C VAL A 50 3.74 -12.51 19.33
N GLU A 51 3.38 -12.87 20.55
CA GLU A 51 1.99 -13.16 20.92
C GLU A 51 1.19 -11.87 21.03
N LYS A 52 1.76 -10.84 21.66
CA LYS A 52 1.04 -9.60 21.92
C LYS A 52 0.80 -8.75 20.67
N CYS A 53 1.74 -8.77 19.73
CA CYS A 53 1.77 -7.86 18.58
C CYS A 53 1.52 -8.54 17.24
N ALA A 54 1.12 -9.81 17.22
CA ALA A 54 0.81 -10.57 16.00
C ALA A 54 -0.14 -9.83 15.05
N LEU A 55 -1.19 -9.18 15.58
CA LEU A 55 -2.16 -8.44 14.75
C LEU A 55 -1.52 -7.22 14.07
N THR A 56 -0.76 -6.42 14.81
CA THR A 56 -0.05 -5.27 14.22
C THR A 56 1.01 -5.69 13.20
N TRP A 57 1.63 -6.86 13.41
CA TRP A 57 2.54 -7.43 12.42
C TRP A 57 1.81 -7.88 11.15
N GLY A 58 0.66 -8.54 11.30
CA GLY A 58 -0.21 -8.91 10.17
C GLY A 58 -0.62 -7.69 9.35
N GLU A 59 -0.98 -6.58 10.00
CA GLU A 59 -1.30 -5.32 9.31
C GLU A 59 -0.09 -4.79 8.52
N VAL A 60 1.11 -4.80 9.11
CA VAL A 60 2.35 -4.40 8.40
C VAL A 60 2.55 -5.24 7.14
N LEU A 61 2.36 -6.56 7.23
CA LEU A 61 2.52 -7.46 6.09
C LEU A 61 1.51 -7.13 4.97
N ILE A 62 0.24 -6.94 5.29
CA ILE A 62 -0.81 -6.62 4.31
C ILE A 62 -0.52 -5.28 3.62
N ARG A 63 -0.14 -4.24 4.38
CA ARG A 63 0.20 -2.93 3.82
C ARG A 63 1.47 -2.98 2.98
N TYR A 64 2.46 -3.77 3.41
CA TYR A 64 3.68 -3.98 2.65
C TYR A 64 3.39 -4.65 1.32
N GLN A 65 2.54 -5.69 1.29
CA GLN A 65 2.13 -6.35 0.06
C GLN A 65 1.45 -5.38 -0.90
N ALA A 66 0.46 -4.60 -0.42
CA ALA A 66 -0.22 -3.61 -1.25
C ALA A 66 0.74 -2.56 -1.85
N TRP A 67 1.68 -2.06 -1.03
CA TRP A 67 2.72 -1.13 -1.49
C TRP A 67 3.70 -1.79 -2.48
N ALA A 68 4.12 -3.02 -2.21
CA ALA A 68 5.09 -3.76 -3.00
C ALA A 68 4.51 -4.31 -4.31
N GLU A 69 3.21 -4.55 -4.39
CA GLU A 69 2.50 -4.99 -5.60
C GLU A 69 2.13 -3.81 -6.50
N TYR A 70 1.89 -2.64 -5.93
CA TYR A 70 1.61 -1.44 -6.71
C TYR A 70 2.82 -1.06 -7.58
N ARG A 71 2.56 -0.87 -8.88
CA ARG A 71 3.52 -0.38 -9.85
C ARG A 71 2.91 0.86 -10.50
N PRO A 72 3.43 2.08 -10.24
CA PRO A 72 2.94 3.26 -10.94
C PRO A 72 3.15 3.07 -12.45
N PRO A 73 2.19 3.51 -13.29
CA PRO A 73 2.28 3.30 -14.72
C PRO A 73 3.49 4.03 -15.31
N PHE A 74 4.15 3.41 -16.28
CA PHE A 74 5.19 4.08 -17.05
C PHE A 74 4.60 5.29 -17.78
N GLN A 75 5.16 6.47 -17.54
CA GLN A 75 4.73 7.71 -18.21
C GLN A 75 5.46 7.94 -19.55
N ASP A 76 6.42 7.10 -19.91
CA ASP A 76 7.15 7.20 -21.17
C ASP A 76 6.24 7.00 -22.39
N SER A 77 6.47 7.83 -23.40
CA SER A 77 5.85 7.78 -24.73
C SER A 77 5.92 6.40 -25.39
N VAL A 78 7.04 5.67 -25.26
CA VAL A 78 7.20 4.35 -25.88
C VAL A 78 6.31 3.33 -25.18
N ALA A 79 6.26 3.34 -23.85
CA ALA A 79 5.34 2.50 -23.09
C ALA A 79 3.87 2.76 -23.45
N GLN A 80 3.45 4.04 -23.49
CA GLN A 80 2.10 4.41 -23.89
C GLN A 80 1.77 3.99 -25.32
N SER A 81 2.70 4.17 -26.26
CA SER A 81 2.52 3.76 -27.66
C SER A 81 2.38 2.25 -27.80
N LYS A 82 3.22 1.47 -27.12
CA LYS A 82 3.12 0.00 -27.08
C LYS A 82 1.78 -0.44 -26.51
N TYR A 83 1.33 0.16 -25.41
CA TYR A 83 0.04 -0.16 -24.80
C TYR A 83 -1.13 0.17 -25.73
N LYS A 84 -1.17 1.37 -26.33
CA LYS A 84 -2.23 1.77 -27.28
C LYS A 84 -2.30 0.88 -28.53
N LYS A 85 -1.16 0.32 -28.97
CA LYS A 85 -1.13 -0.66 -30.07
C LYS A 85 -1.68 -2.02 -29.64
N TYR A 86 -1.34 -2.47 -28.44
CA TYR A 86 -1.80 -3.74 -27.91
C TYR A 86 -3.28 -3.71 -27.53
N TRP A 87 -3.67 -2.73 -26.72
CA TRP A 87 -5.01 -2.53 -26.20
C TRP A 87 -5.87 -1.70 -27.17
N THR A 88 -6.56 -2.40 -28.06
CA THR A 88 -7.45 -1.79 -29.06
C THR A 88 -8.89 -1.73 -28.56
N LYS A 89 -9.72 -0.84 -29.12
CA LYS A 89 -11.17 -0.81 -28.86
C LYS A 89 -11.85 -2.17 -29.08
N LYS A 90 -11.35 -2.96 -30.04
CA LYS A 90 -11.85 -4.32 -30.29
C LYS A 90 -11.58 -5.25 -29.10
N ARG A 91 -10.36 -5.21 -28.53
CA ARG A 91 -10.02 -5.99 -27.33
C ARG A 91 -10.82 -5.55 -26.11
N GLN A 92 -10.97 -4.25 -25.88
CA GLN A 92 -11.82 -3.74 -24.80
C GLN A 92 -13.25 -4.30 -24.91
N ALA A 93 -13.85 -4.25 -26.11
CA ALA A 93 -15.20 -4.80 -26.32
C ALA A 93 -15.29 -6.33 -26.17
N GLU A 94 -14.19 -7.07 -26.31
CA GLU A 94 -14.11 -8.52 -26.06
C GLU A 94 -13.94 -8.82 -24.56
N ASP A 95 -13.18 -7.99 -23.86
CA ASP A 95 -12.95 -8.03 -22.40
C ASP A 95 -14.22 -7.67 -21.62
N ASP A 96 -14.91 -6.58 -22.03
CA ASP A 96 -16.18 -6.14 -21.44
C ASP A 96 -17.29 -7.21 -21.55
N LYS A 97 -17.19 -8.11 -22.53
CA LYS A 97 -18.12 -9.26 -22.69
C LYS A 97 -17.82 -10.40 -21.73
N ASN A 98 -16.62 -10.48 -21.17
CA ASN A 98 -16.17 -11.53 -20.25
C ASN A 98 -15.49 -10.93 -19.02
N PRO A 99 -16.21 -10.17 -18.17
CA PRO A 99 -15.62 -9.46 -17.03
C PRO A 99 -15.02 -10.36 -15.93
N PHE A 100 -15.12 -11.69 -16.08
CA PHE A 100 -14.68 -12.68 -15.09
C PHE A 100 -13.72 -13.73 -15.67
N LYS A 101 -13.07 -13.45 -16.82
CA LYS A 101 -12.03 -14.34 -17.36
C LYS A 101 -10.65 -14.03 -16.78
#